data_AF-A0A1M4ENC9-F1
#
_entry.id   AF-A0A1M4ENC9-F1
#
_cell.length_a   1.000
_cell.length_b   1.000
_cell.length_c   1.000
_cell.angle_alpha   90.00
_cell.angle_beta   90.00
_cell.angle_gamma   90.00
#
_symmetry.space_group_name_H-M   'P 1'
#
loop_
_entity.id
_entity.type
_entity.pdbx_description
1 polymer ?
#
loop_
_entity_poly.entity_id
_entity_poly.type
_entity_poly.pdbx_seq_one_letter_code
_entity_poly.pdbx_strand_id
1 'polypeptide(L)'
;MSITATEQPPPADIIAADLIDDDLFDQLAARVAREHNQPTEYAGRIIEQTLLFLFACARNPGAGLTPSPEVDLGWHAFILDTHNYAEWCQRVAGRFLHHNPEETGGDKAAFVARLGDSIKAMRDLGLNVDPALWLIAGECSQCYQGCADDPSPEGITA
;
A
#
# COMPACT_ATOMS: atom_id res chain seq x y z
N MET A 1 33.20 2.17 -20.71
CA MET A 1 32.57 1.84 -19.42
C MET A 1 31.08 2.00 -19.61
N SER A 2 30.34 0.90 -19.67
CA SER A 2 28.88 0.92 -19.74
C SER A 2 28.38 -0.11 -18.75
N ILE A 3 27.84 0.37 -17.63
CA ILE A 3 27.04 -0.43 -16.72
C ILE A 3 25.60 -0.32 -17.20
N THR A 4 25.14 -1.32 -17.95
CA THR A 4 23.71 -1.55 -18.15
C THR A 4 23.17 -2.06 -16.82
N ALA A 5 22.44 -1.21 -16.10
CA ALA A 5 21.59 -1.64 -15.00
C ALA A 5 20.45 -2.47 -15.62
N THR A 6 20.56 -3.78 -15.56
CA THR A 6 19.42 -4.68 -15.73
C THR A 6 18.51 -4.49 -14.52
N GLU A 7 17.49 -3.63 -14.65
CA GLU A 7 16.31 -3.69 -13.80
C GLU A 7 15.53 -4.94 -14.19
N GLN A 8 15.88 -6.05 -13.54
CA GLN A 8 15.02 -7.21 -13.53
C GLN A 8 13.78 -6.84 -12.70
N PRO A 9 12.55 -6.93 -13.26
CA PRO A 9 11.36 -6.73 -12.46
C PRO A 9 11.38 -7.72 -11.28
N PRO A 10 10.93 -7.29 -10.08
CA PRO A 10 10.90 -8.18 -8.93
C PRO A 10 10.09 -9.44 -9.27
N PRO A 11 10.49 -10.62 -8.75
CA PRO A 11 9.73 -11.85 -8.96
C PRO A 11 8.29 -11.66 -8.49
N ALA A 12 7.35 -12.29 -9.21
CA ALA A 12 5.90 -12.06 -9.12
C ALA A 12 5.25 -12.41 -7.77
N ASP A 13 6.03 -12.86 -6.78
CA ASP A 13 5.56 -13.34 -5.49
C ASP A 13 6.45 -12.80 -4.34
N ILE A 14 6.63 -11.48 -4.23
CA ILE A 14 7.21 -10.91 -3.00
C ILE A 14 6.17 -11.07 -1.89
N ILE A 15 6.44 -11.95 -0.94
CA ILE A 15 5.67 -12.07 0.29
C ILE A 15 6.29 -11.19 1.37
N ALA A 16 5.47 -10.70 2.31
CA ALA A 16 5.95 -9.82 3.39
C ALA A 16 7.12 -10.41 4.20
N ALA A 17 7.19 -11.74 4.31
CA ALA A 17 8.28 -12.47 4.95
C ALA A 17 9.66 -12.25 4.28
N ASP A 18 9.71 -11.80 3.03
CA ASP A 18 10.98 -11.46 2.36
C ASP A 18 11.48 -10.05 2.73
N LEU A 19 10.63 -9.22 3.35
CA LEU A 19 10.90 -7.82 3.61
C LEU A 19 11.48 -7.60 5.01
N ILE A 20 11.06 -8.37 5.99
CA ILE A 20 11.56 -8.37 7.38
C ILE A 20 11.59 -9.80 7.92
N ASP A 21 12.37 -10.06 8.98
CA ASP A 21 12.33 -11.34 9.68
C ASP A 21 11.06 -11.53 10.51
N ASP A 22 10.76 -12.79 10.84
CA ASP A 22 9.56 -13.20 11.57
C ASP A 22 9.47 -12.55 12.96
N ASP A 23 10.59 -12.37 13.67
CA ASP A 23 10.61 -11.78 15.01
C ASP A 23 10.21 -10.30 14.94
N LEU A 24 10.70 -9.56 13.95
CA LEU A 24 10.31 -8.18 13.72
C LEU A 24 8.84 -8.08 13.28
N PHE A 25 8.38 -9.00 12.43
CA PHE A 25 6.98 -9.05 12.01
C PHE A 25 6.05 -9.21 13.22
N ASP A 26 6.32 -10.20 14.07
CA ASP A 26 5.54 -10.49 15.26
C ASP A 26 5.54 -9.31 16.25
N GLN A 27 6.69 -8.65 16.42
CA GLN A 27 6.79 -7.45 17.26
C GLN A 27 5.90 -6.30 16.76
N LEU A 28 5.93 -6.03 15.45
CA LEU A 28 5.11 -4.98 14.84
C LEU A 28 3.61 -5.32 14.91
N ALA A 29 3.25 -6.58 14.63
CA ALA A 29 1.86 -7.03 14.71
C ALA A 29 1.34 -6.96 16.16
N ALA A 30 2.14 -7.38 17.15
CA ALA A 30 1.80 -7.27 18.56
C ALA A 30 1.64 -5.81 19.00
N ARG A 31 2.47 -4.91 18.44
CA ARG A 31 2.35 -3.46 18.69
C ARG A 31 1.02 -2.91 18.18
N VAL A 32 0.68 -3.18 16.92
CA VAL A 32 -0.61 -2.75 16.32
C VAL A 32 -1.80 -3.31 17.10
N ALA A 33 -1.76 -4.60 17.44
CA ALA A 33 -2.81 -5.25 18.22
C ALA A 33 -3.03 -4.56 19.58
N ARG A 34 -1.94 -4.26 20.29
CA ARG A 34 -1.98 -3.60 21.61
C ARG A 34 -2.43 -2.14 21.53
N GLU A 35 -1.92 -1.38 20.57
CA GLU A 35 -2.14 0.08 20.49
C GLU A 35 -3.51 0.44 19.91
N HIS A 36 -4.05 -0.41 19.03
CA HIS A 36 -5.33 -0.18 18.35
C HIS A 36 -6.43 -1.16 18.75
N ASN A 37 -6.19 -2.00 19.76
CA ASN A 37 -7.13 -2.99 20.28
C ASN A 37 -7.69 -3.91 19.18
N GLN A 38 -6.81 -4.35 18.29
CA GLN A 38 -7.14 -5.20 17.15
C GLN A 38 -6.85 -6.67 17.46
N PRO A 39 -7.60 -7.63 16.89
CA PRO A 39 -7.23 -9.05 16.93
C PRO A 39 -5.84 -9.28 16.32
N THR A 40 -5.03 -10.18 16.90
CA THR A 40 -3.66 -10.47 16.43
C THR A 40 -3.60 -10.83 14.96
N GLU A 41 -4.53 -11.65 14.46
CA GLU A 41 -4.62 -12.02 13.04
C GLU A 41 -4.84 -10.79 12.15
N TYR A 42 -5.72 -9.88 12.56
CA TYR A 42 -6.01 -8.66 11.82
C TYR A 42 -4.81 -7.69 11.84
N ALA A 43 -4.12 -7.59 12.97
CA ALA A 43 -2.88 -6.81 13.09
C ALA A 43 -1.76 -7.38 12.20
N GLY A 44 -1.65 -8.71 12.09
CA GLY A 44 -0.73 -9.36 11.14
C GLY A 44 -1.02 -8.95 9.70
N ARG A 45 -2.29 -8.98 9.28
CA ARG A 45 -2.69 -8.51 7.94
C ARG A 45 -2.37 -7.03 7.70
N ILE A 46 -2.53 -6.18 8.72
CA ILE A 46 -2.12 -4.77 8.65
C ILE A 46 -0.62 -4.64 8.38
N ILE A 47 0.23 -5.37 9.11
CA ILE A 47 1.69 -5.33 8.92
C ILE A 47 2.08 -5.87 7.55
N GLU A 48 1.47 -6.96 7.09
CA GLU A 48 1.69 -7.48 5.74
C GLU A 48 1.40 -6.40 4.68
N GLN A 49 0.21 -5.80 4.71
CA GLN A 49 -0.16 -4.77 3.75
C GLN A 49 0.69 -3.49 3.87
N THR A 50 1.18 -3.18 5.08
CA THR A 50 2.15 -2.09 5.32
C THR A 50 3.46 -2.35 4.59
N LEU A 51 4.02 -3.54 4.72
CA LEU A 51 5.30 -3.88 4.08
C LEU A 51 5.17 -3.87 2.55
N LEU A 52 4.06 -4.39 2.02
CA LEU A 52 3.77 -4.35 0.59
C LEU A 52 3.59 -2.90 0.08
N PHE A 53 2.90 -2.05 0.83
CA PHE A 53 2.75 -0.63 0.50
C PHE A 53 4.10 0.11 0.52
N LEU A 54 4.92 -0.08 1.55
CA LEU A 54 6.25 0.53 1.64
C LEU A 54 7.16 0.05 0.51
N PHE A 55 7.06 -1.22 0.13
CA PHE A 55 7.75 -1.75 -1.04
C PHE A 55 7.28 -1.08 -2.34
N ALA A 56 5.97 -0.84 -2.50
CA ALA A 56 5.44 -0.09 -3.63
C ALA A 56 5.99 1.36 -3.66
N CYS A 57 6.05 2.05 -2.51
CA CYS A 57 6.68 3.35 -2.38
C CYS A 57 8.18 3.32 -2.75
N ALA A 58 8.89 2.26 -2.35
CA ALA A 58 10.30 2.07 -2.68
C ALA A 58 10.51 2.00 -4.20
N ARG A 59 9.66 1.27 -4.92
CA ARG A 59 9.70 1.07 -6.38
C ARG A 59 9.14 2.22 -7.20
N ASN A 60 8.35 3.11 -6.61
CA ASN A 60 7.71 4.23 -7.30
C ASN A 60 8.15 5.59 -6.69
N PRO A 61 9.44 5.98 -6.78
CA PRO A 61 9.91 7.24 -6.22
C PRO A 61 9.18 8.43 -6.86
N GLY A 62 8.62 9.30 -6.02
CA GLY A 62 7.93 10.53 -6.46
C GLY A 62 6.47 10.35 -6.87
N ALA A 63 5.91 9.13 -6.80
CA ALA A 63 4.52 8.88 -7.16
C ALA A 63 3.48 9.42 -6.17
N GLY A 64 3.90 9.81 -4.96
CA GLY A 64 3.00 10.39 -3.95
C GLY A 64 1.93 9.42 -3.46
N LEU A 65 2.26 8.13 -3.36
CA LEU A 65 1.35 7.09 -2.86
C LEU A 65 0.95 7.36 -1.41
N THR A 66 -0.28 6.96 -1.03
CA THR A 66 -0.85 7.16 0.31
C THR A 66 -1.40 5.82 0.85
N PRO A 67 -1.19 5.50 2.14
CA PRO A 67 -1.76 4.30 2.75
C PRO A 67 -3.26 4.48 3.04
N SER A 68 -3.99 3.37 3.17
CA SER A 68 -5.31 3.39 3.83
C SER A 68 -5.17 3.68 5.33
N PRO A 69 -6.25 4.09 6.02
CA PRO A 69 -6.21 4.31 7.46
C PRO A 69 -5.67 3.10 8.25
N GLU A 70 -6.05 1.89 7.88
CA GLU A 70 -5.62 0.65 8.50
C GLU A 70 -4.12 0.39 8.27
N VAL A 71 -3.64 0.58 7.04
CA VAL A 71 -2.23 0.38 6.67
C VAL A 71 -1.33 1.45 7.30
N ASP A 72 -1.83 2.68 7.47
CA ASP A 72 -1.13 3.76 8.14
C ASP A 72 -0.85 3.44 9.62
N LEU A 73 -1.70 2.65 10.29
CA LEU A 73 -1.42 2.16 11.65
C LEU A 73 -0.16 1.30 11.70
N GLY A 74 0.03 0.42 10.71
CA GLY A 74 1.21 -0.41 10.62
C GLY A 74 2.46 0.39 10.27
N TRP A 75 2.35 1.41 9.41
CA TRP A 75 3.48 2.30 9.12
C TRP A 75 3.89 3.08 10.38
N HIS A 76 2.94 3.61 11.15
CA HIS A 76 3.21 4.22 12.44
C HIS A 76 3.91 3.27 13.41
N ALA A 77 3.48 2.01 13.49
CA ALA A 77 4.13 1.01 14.34
C ALA A 77 5.60 0.77 13.94
N PHE A 78 5.88 0.73 12.63
CA PHE A 78 7.21 0.45 12.10
C PHE A 78 8.16 1.64 12.18
N ILE A 79 7.73 2.85 11.79
CA ILE A 79 8.59 4.05 11.80
C ILE A 79 9.08 4.43 13.19
N LEU A 80 8.32 4.05 14.24
CA LEU A 80 8.70 4.26 15.63
C LEU A 80 9.78 3.29 16.12
N ASP A 81 10.01 2.16 15.43
CA ASP A 81 11.23 1.36 15.58
C ASP A 81 12.29 1.90 14.61
N THR A 82 12.85 3.04 14.98
CA THR A 82 13.65 3.88 14.08
C THR A 82 14.90 3.19 13.54
N HIS A 83 15.47 2.22 14.26
CA HIS A 83 16.65 1.49 13.82
C HIS A 83 16.28 0.48 12.71
N ASN A 84 15.32 -0.40 12.99
CA ASN A 84 14.86 -1.40 12.02
C ASN A 84 14.24 -0.73 10.79
N TYR A 85 13.49 0.36 10.98
CA TYR A 85 12.92 1.11 9.86
C TYR A 85 13.98 1.76 8.97
N ALA A 86 15.01 2.38 9.56
CA ALA A 86 16.10 2.99 8.80
C ALA A 86 16.92 1.94 8.03
N GLU A 87 17.23 0.80 8.66
CA GLU A 87 17.91 -0.31 8.01
C GLU A 87 17.09 -0.88 6.86
N TRP A 88 15.80 -1.13 7.09
CA TRP A 88 14.89 -1.60 6.05
C TRP A 88 14.82 -0.64 4.87
N CYS A 89 14.68 0.66 5.14
CA CYS A 89 14.68 1.70 4.10
C CYS A 89 15.98 1.67 3.26
N GLN A 90 17.13 1.55 3.90
CA GLN A 90 18.40 1.47 3.21
C GLN A 90 18.53 0.19 2.37
N ARG A 91 18.13 -0.96 2.93
CA ARG A 91 18.25 -2.27 2.28
C ARG A 91 17.27 -2.46 1.12
N VAL A 92 16.02 -2.04 1.30
CA VAL A 92 14.92 -2.31 0.36
C VAL A 92 14.66 -1.13 -0.58
N ALA A 93 14.67 0.11 -0.07
CA ALA A 93 14.35 1.30 -0.86
C ALA A 93 15.58 2.07 -1.36
N GLY A 94 16.78 1.75 -0.83
CA GLY A 94 18.01 2.49 -1.11
C GLY A 94 18.02 3.93 -0.59
N ARG A 95 16.99 4.33 0.16
CA ARG A 95 16.77 5.68 0.68
C ARG A 95 15.78 5.64 1.84
N PHE A 96 15.81 6.66 2.70
CA PHE A 96 14.79 6.81 3.74
C PHE A 96 13.43 7.15 3.12
N LEU A 97 12.38 6.39 3.47
CA LEU A 97 11.01 6.72 3.10
C LEU A 97 10.43 7.64 4.18
N HIS A 98 10.21 8.91 3.83
CA HIS A 98 9.61 9.86 4.75
C HIS A 98 8.10 9.66 4.84
N HIS A 99 7.59 9.57 6.06
CA HIS A 99 6.15 9.68 6.33
C HIS A 99 5.79 11.16 6.42
N ASN A 100 4.73 11.56 5.73
CA ASN A 100 4.13 12.88 5.86
C ASN A 100 2.67 12.68 6.28
N PRO A 101 2.29 13.02 7.52
CA PRO A 101 0.92 12.86 7.98
C PRO A 101 -0.04 13.61 7.07
N GLU A 102 -1.16 12.98 6.70
CA GLU A 102 -2.22 13.69 6.00
C GLU A 102 -2.81 14.77 6.92
N GLU A 103 -2.96 15.98 6.39
CA GLU A 103 -3.63 17.04 7.13
C GLU A 103 -5.11 16.69 7.31
N THR A 104 -5.58 16.70 8.56
CA THR A 104 -7.00 16.54 8.87
C THR A 104 -7.82 17.64 8.20
N GLY A 105 -8.77 17.25 7.35
CA GLY A 105 -9.68 18.18 6.65
C GLY A 105 -9.43 18.34 5.15
N GLY A 106 -8.56 17.53 4.56
CA GLY A 106 -8.35 17.49 3.10
C GLY A 106 -9.57 17.02 2.30
N ASP A 107 -9.52 17.25 0.98
CA ASP A 107 -10.56 16.80 0.05
C ASP A 107 -10.65 15.27 0.01
N LYS A 108 -11.79 14.73 0.46
CA LYS A 108 -12.07 13.29 0.49
C LYS A 108 -11.95 12.66 -0.90
N ALA A 109 -12.40 13.32 -1.96
CA ALA A 109 -12.31 12.77 -3.31
C ALA A 109 -10.85 12.63 -3.77
N ALA A 110 -10.01 13.63 -3.45
CA ALA A 110 -8.58 13.58 -3.71
C ALA A 110 -7.88 12.48 -2.89
N PHE A 111 -8.30 12.20 -1.66
CA PHE A 111 -7.80 11.08 -0.87
C PHE A 111 -8.16 9.73 -1.52
N VAL A 112 -9.42 9.54 -1.91
CA VAL A 112 -9.89 8.31 -2.57
C VAL A 112 -9.14 8.07 -3.89
N ALA A 113 -8.89 9.11 -4.68
CA ALA A 113 -8.10 9.00 -5.91
C ALA A 113 -6.66 8.51 -5.63
N ARG A 114 -5.98 9.10 -4.64
CA ARG A 114 -4.61 8.71 -4.25
C ARG A 114 -4.53 7.29 -3.68
N LEU A 115 -5.55 6.84 -2.97
CA LEU A 115 -5.66 5.44 -2.56
C LEU A 115 -5.79 4.51 -3.76
N GLY A 116 -6.57 4.92 -4.77
CA GLY A 116 -6.68 4.19 -6.03
C GLY A 116 -5.33 4.07 -6.74
N ASP A 117 -4.55 5.14 -6.79
CA ASP A 117 -3.20 5.14 -7.35
C ASP A 117 -2.26 4.19 -6.58
N SER A 118 -2.39 4.13 -5.26
CA SER A 118 -1.59 3.25 -4.38
C SER A 118 -1.93 1.78 -4.60
N ILE A 119 -3.22 1.43 -4.64
CA ILE A 119 -3.70 0.09 -4.96
C ILE A 119 -3.25 -0.32 -6.36
N LYS A 120 -3.32 0.59 -7.34
CA LYS A 120 -2.84 0.34 -8.69
C LYS A 120 -1.34 0.06 -8.71
N ALA A 121 -0.53 0.89 -8.04
CA ALA A 121 0.91 0.70 -7.98
C ALA A 121 1.31 -0.64 -7.34
N MET A 122 0.60 -1.06 -6.29
CA MET A 122 0.80 -2.38 -5.67
C MET A 122 0.45 -3.52 -6.64
N ARG A 123 -0.69 -3.42 -7.35
CA ARG A 123 -1.12 -4.43 -8.33
C ARG A 123 -0.19 -4.52 -9.54
N ASP A 124 0.31 -3.38 -10.03
CA ASP A 124 1.26 -3.34 -11.15
C ASP A 124 2.60 -4.03 -10.80
N LEU A 125 2.93 -4.12 -9.50
CA LEU A 125 4.07 -4.88 -8.97
C LEU A 125 3.75 -6.35 -8.68
N GLY A 126 2.52 -6.80 -8.94
CA GLY A 126 2.07 -8.16 -8.63
C GLY A 126 1.75 -8.42 -7.15
N LEU A 127 1.68 -7.37 -6.32
CA LEU A 127 1.47 -7.53 -4.88
C LEU A 127 0.00 -7.83 -4.56
N ASN A 128 -0.21 -8.74 -3.60
CA ASN A 128 -1.55 -9.07 -3.12
C ASN A 128 -2.12 -7.94 -2.27
N VAL A 129 -3.23 -7.35 -2.73
CA VAL A 129 -3.95 -6.28 -2.02
C VAL A 129 -5.13 -6.89 -1.28
N ASP A 130 -5.14 -6.77 0.05
CA ASP A 130 -6.24 -7.21 0.90
C ASP A 130 -7.40 -6.21 0.84
N PRO A 131 -8.52 -6.50 0.15
CA PRO A 131 -9.56 -5.50 -0.04
C PRO A 131 -10.14 -4.98 1.27
N ALA A 132 -10.21 -5.80 2.33
CA ALA A 132 -10.80 -5.38 3.60
C ALA A 132 -9.96 -4.31 4.33
N LEU A 133 -8.65 -4.23 4.05
CA LEU A 133 -7.74 -3.24 4.63
C LEU A 133 -7.58 -1.99 3.78
N TRP A 134 -8.07 -2.01 2.53
CA TRP A 134 -7.95 -0.89 1.59
C TRP A 134 -9.29 -0.24 1.24
N LEU A 135 -10.41 -0.81 1.69
CA LEU A 135 -11.74 -0.22 1.54
C LEU A 135 -12.03 0.76 2.68
N ILE A 136 -12.31 2.01 2.34
CA ILE A 136 -12.86 2.96 3.32
C ILE A 136 -14.34 2.62 3.56
N ALA A 137 -14.73 2.40 4.81
CA ALA A 137 -16.12 2.20 5.20
C ALA A 137 -17.01 3.34 4.68
N GLY A 138 -17.91 3.02 3.74
CA GLY A 138 -18.87 3.97 3.17
C GLY A 138 -18.97 3.99 1.64
N GLU A 139 -18.12 3.27 0.88
CA GLU A 139 -18.14 3.34 -0.58
C GLU A 139 -18.25 1.95 -1.23
N CYS A 140 -19.47 1.40 -1.19
CA CYS A 140 -19.96 0.53 -2.26
C CYS A 140 -20.54 1.44 -3.35
N SER A 141 -19.69 1.96 -4.23
CA SER A 141 -20.14 2.57 -5.48
C SER A 141 -19.05 2.48 -6.55
N GLN A 142 -19.04 1.34 -7.25
CA GLN A 142 -19.10 1.37 -8.73
C GLN A 142 -17.92 1.96 -9.54
N CYS A 143 -16.65 1.87 -9.12
CA CYS A 143 -15.53 2.39 -9.96
C CYS A 143 -14.25 1.52 -10.06
N TYR A 144 -14.35 0.18 -10.03
CA TYR A 144 -13.18 -0.70 -10.31
C TYR A 144 -13.32 -1.63 -11.52
N GLN A 145 -14.27 -1.37 -12.40
CA GLN A 145 -14.28 -1.93 -13.76
C GLN A 145 -14.51 -0.78 -14.72
N GLY A 146 -13.63 -0.65 -15.71
CA GLY A 146 -13.87 0.24 -16.83
C GLY A 146 -15.22 -0.12 -17.48
N CYS A 147 -16.21 0.74 -17.31
CA CYS A 147 -17.32 0.82 -18.24
C CYS A 147 -16.77 1.48 -19.50
N ALA A 148 -16.34 0.64 -20.45
CA ALA A 148 -16.23 1.06 -21.83
C ALA A 148 -17.65 1.32 -22.36
N ASP A 149 -17.78 2.39 -23.14
CA ASP A 149 -19.00 2.92 -23.71
C ASP A 149 -19.86 1.85 -24.41
N ASP A 150 -21.15 1.79 -24.06
CA ASP A 150 -22.16 1.20 -24.94
C ASP A 150 -22.77 2.37 -25.75
N PRO A 151 -22.70 2.37 -27.10
CA PRO A 151 -23.23 3.46 -27.90
C PRO A 151 -24.78 3.46 -27.85
N SER A 152 -25.35 4.66 -27.83
CA SER A 152 -26.79 4.89 -27.88
C SER A 152 -27.44 4.13 -29.05
N PRO A 153 -28.51 3.34 -28.86
CA PRO A 153 -29.19 2.71 -30.00
C PRO A 153 -29.84 3.81 -30.86
N GLU A 154 -29.34 3.93 -32.08
CA GLU A 154 -29.91 4.73 -33.13
C GLU A 154 -31.38 4.35 -33.42
N GLY A 155 -32.19 5.39 -33.66
CA GLY A 155 -33.31 5.42 -34.60
C GLY A 155 -34.19 4.18 -34.76
N ILE A 156 -35.35 4.19 -34.09
CA ILE A 156 -36.52 3.46 -34.59
C ILE A 156 -37.41 4.48 -35.32
N THR A 157 -37.33 4.43 -36.64
CA THR A 157 -38.35 4.92 -37.56
C THR A 157 -39.60 4.05 -37.43
N ALA A 158 -40.75 4.70 -37.23
CA ALA A 158 -42.06 4.24 -37.69
C ALA A 158 -42.88 5.48 -38.08
#